data_AF-A0A523BB54-F1
#
_entry.id   AF-A0A523BB54-F1
#
_cell.length_a   1.000
_cell.length_b   1.000
_cell.length_c   1.000
_cell.angle_alpha   90.00
_cell.angle_beta   90.00
_cell.angle_gamma   90.00
#
_symmetry.space_group_name_H-M   'P 1'
#
loop_
_entity.id
_entity.type
_entity.pdbx_description
1 polymer ?
#
loop_
_entity_poly.entity_id
_entity_poly.type
_entity_poly.pdbx_seq_one_letter_code
_entity_poly.pdbx_strand_id
1 'polypeptide(L)'
;MRKPLILIALILILILISSLIIYYMNRDSDGDGIPDYKEKEYGTDPNKPNYLLAYALKKLPESEALRFKDVENFNESSKGFVDLYASLPQDKRSSKEVNELLDKILSDNVIDDYEKNLFDDRFVNPTLPTIDNLNWTPTRENLDKIYDINVTFVAKDDKTPISYAELRFVPVEYTYMIEKYGMRPEDYPKVFPPDKERNIILTPVDGKFDSLEERFSVPIKDIVGGREYKIVALVRDSAGNEK
;
A
#
# COMPACT_ATOMS: atom_id res chain seq x y z
N MET A 1 -17.15 74.59 15.07
CA MET A 1 -17.92 73.60 14.27
C MET A 1 -17.07 72.60 13.45
N ARG A 2 -15.74 72.72 13.31
CA ARG A 2 -14.94 71.79 12.47
C ARG A 2 -14.52 70.46 13.14
N LYS A 3 -14.39 70.41 14.48
CA LYS A 3 -13.99 69.21 15.23
C LYS A 3 -14.90 67.97 15.01
N PRO A 4 -16.25 68.06 15.01
CA PRO A 4 -17.10 66.90 14.73
C PRO A 4 -17.01 66.44 13.27
N LEU A 5 -16.80 67.36 12.32
CA LEU A 5 -16.62 67.02 10.90
C LEU A 5 -15.32 66.23 10.66
N ILE A 6 -14.23 66.62 11.33
CA ILE A 6 -12.93 65.92 11.27
C ILE A 6 -13.06 64.52 11.87
N LEU A 7 -13.76 64.38 13.00
CA LEU A 7 -13.99 63.08 13.64
C LEU A 7 -14.81 62.14 12.74
N ILE A 8 -15.89 62.65 12.12
CA ILE A 8 -16.70 61.87 11.16
C ILE A 8 -15.87 61.46 9.95
N ALA A 9 -15.06 62.36 9.40
CA ALA A 9 -14.17 62.05 8.26
C ALA A 9 -13.15 60.96 8.62
N LEU A 10 -12.54 61.01 9.82
CA LEU A 10 -11.60 59.99 10.29
C LEU A 10 -12.28 58.61 10.46
N ILE A 11 -13.51 58.57 10.98
CA ILE A 11 -14.28 57.32 11.11
C ILE A 11 -14.58 56.73 9.73
N LEU A 12 -15.02 57.55 8.77
CA LEU A 12 -15.28 57.10 7.40
C LEU A 12 -14.02 56.56 6.72
N ILE A 13 -12.87 57.22 6.92
CA ILE A 13 -11.57 56.73 6.43
C ILE A 13 -11.23 55.38 7.07
N LEU A 14 -11.43 55.21 8.38
CA LEU A 14 -11.16 53.95 9.06
C LEU A 14 -12.06 52.82 8.54
N ILE A 15 -13.34 53.09 8.30
CA ILE A 15 -14.29 52.13 7.72
C ILE A 15 -13.85 51.76 6.29
N LEU A 16 -13.46 52.74 5.47
CA LEU A 16 -12.97 52.49 4.11
C LEU A 16 -11.68 51.64 4.12
N ILE A 17 -10.73 51.96 5.00
CA ILE A 17 -9.50 51.18 5.16
C ILE A 17 -9.81 49.76 5.63
N SER A 18 -10.66 49.61 6.65
CA SER A 18 -11.09 48.30 7.15
C SER A 18 -11.80 47.48 6.07
N SER A 19 -12.71 48.08 5.31
CA SER A 19 -13.39 47.43 4.19
C SER A 19 -12.41 47.02 3.08
N LEU A 20 -11.40 47.84 2.80
CA LEU A 20 -10.39 47.54 1.80
C LEU A 20 -9.49 46.37 2.24
N ILE A 21 -9.10 46.34 3.52
CA ILE A 21 -8.36 45.21 4.09
C ILE A 21 -9.18 43.93 3.98
N ILE A 22 -10.45 43.94 4.39
CA ILE A 22 -11.34 42.77 4.29
C ILE A 22 -11.46 42.29 2.84
N TYR A 23 -11.57 43.21 1.89
CA TYR A 23 -11.62 42.87 0.47
C TYR A 23 -10.36 42.14 0.01
N TYR A 24 -9.17 42.65 0.31
CA TYR A 24 -7.92 42.00 -0.07
C TYR A 24 -7.69 40.67 0.65
N MET A 25 -8.13 40.55 1.90
CA MET A 25 -8.02 39.32 2.69
C MET A 25 -8.97 38.21 2.21
N ASN A 26 -10.04 38.54 1.49
CA ASN A 26 -11.01 37.56 1.01
C ASN A 26 -11.02 37.44 -0.52
N ARG A 27 -10.08 38.10 -1.21
CA ARG A 27 -9.97 37.99 -2.65
C ARG A 27 -9.40 36.62 -2.99
N ASP A 28 -10.12 35.91 -3.83
CA ASP A 28 -9.81 34.59 -4.39
C ASP A 28 -10.08 34.72 -5.90
N SER A 29 -9.03 34.94 -6.68
CA SER A 29 -9.14 35.37 -8.08
C SER A 29 -9.47 34.22 -9.01
N ASP A 30 -9.17 32.97 -8.64
CA ASP A 30 -9.45 31.77 -9.45
C ASP A 30 -10.58 30.89 -8.92
N GLY A 31 -11.06 31.18 -7.70
CA GLY A 31 -12.23 30.55 -7.10
C GLY A 31 -11.97 29.14 -6.57
N ASP A 32 -10.73 28.79 -6.23
CA ASP A 32 -10.40 27.48 -5.67
C ASP A 32 -10.69 27.36 -4.16
N GLY A 33 -10.96 28.50 -3.51
CA GLY A 33 -11.24 28.61 -2.07
C GLY A 33 -10.03 28.96 -1.22
N ILE A 34 -8.88 29.31 -1.81
CA ILE A 34 -7.69 29.84 -1.16
C ILE A 34 -7.59 31.34 -1.51
N PRO A 35 -7.48 32.24 -0.53
CA PRO A 35 -7.29 33.65 -0.84
C PRO A 35 -5.95 33.95 -1.52
N ASP A 36 -5.92 34.90 -2.46
CA ASP A 36 -4.74 35.33 -3.25
C ASP A 36 -3.50 35.60 -2.38
N TYR A 37 -3.72 36.16 -1.17
CA TYR A 37 -2.63 36.50 -0.26
C TYR A 37 -2.01 35.24 0.37
N LYS A 38 -2.82 34.21 0.65
CA LYS A 38 -2.37 32.91 1.16
C LYS A 38 -1.63 32.14 0.10
N GLU A 39 -2.12 32.14 -1.13
CA GLU A 39 -1.42 31.50 -2.24
C GLU A 39 -0.01 32.08 -2.45
N LYS A 40 0.15 33.39 -2.35
CA LYS A 40 1.47 34.04 -2.35
C LYS A 40 2.36 33.59 -1.19
N GLU A 41 1.80 33.38 0.00
CA GLU A 41 2.53 32.80 1.15
C GLU A 41 2.95 31.35 0.88
N TYR A 42 2.11 30.57 0.19
CA TYR A 42 2.33 29.15 -0.15
C TYR A 42 3.24 28.95 -1.36
N GLY A 43 3.43 30.00 -2.15
CA GLY A 43 4.16 29.98 -3.42
C GLY A 43 3.35 29.40 -4.58
N THR A 44 2.02 29.43 -4.50
CA THR A 44 1.10 29.07 -5.60
C THR A 44 0.69 30.32 -6.40
N ASP A 45 0.10 30.13 -7.58
CA ASP A 45 -0.31 31.23 -8.48
C ASP A 45 -1.78 31.61 -8.22
N PRO A 46 -2.07 32.85 -7.79
CA PRO A 46 -3.44 33.30 -7.50
C PRO A 46 -4.46 33.26 -8.63
N ASN A 47 -4.03 32.93 -9.85
CA ASN A 47 -4.90 32.84 -11.01
C ASN A 47 -4.98 31.39 -11.55
N LYS A 48 -4.44 30.40 -10.83
CA LYS A 48 -4.40 29.00 -11.23
C LYS A 48 -4.97 28.11 -10.12
N PRO A 49 -6.19 27.55 -10.31
CA PRO A 49 -6.86 26.79 -9.26
C PRO A 49 -6.04 25.64 -8.71
N ASN A 50 -6.05 25.49 -7.38
CA ASN A 50 -5.46 24.40 -6.63
C ASN A 50 -6.49 23.73 -5.69
N TYR A 51 -7.53 23.16 -6.32
CA TYR A 51 -8.65 22.54 -5.60
C TYR A 51 -8.22 21.44 -4.62
N LEU A 52 -7.15 20.69 -4.89
CA LEU A 52 -6.68 19.66 -3.97
C LEU A 52 -6.02 20.28 -2.73
N LEU A 53 -5.17 21.29 -2.87
CA LEU A 53 -4.62 22.02 -1.72
C LEU A 53 -5.74 22.65 -0.90
N ALA A 54 -6.71 23.30 -1.56
CA ALA A 54 -7.87 23.89 -0.89
C ALA A 54 -8.68 22.85 -0.12
N TYR A 55 -8.79 21.64 -0.67
CA TYR A 55 -9.42 20.49 -0.01
C TYR A 55 -8.60 20.01 1.20
N ALA A 56 -7.28 19.85 1.03
CA ALA A 56 -6.36 19.43 2.08
C ALA A 56 -6.33 20.40 3.26
N LEU A 57 -6.31 21.72 3.02
CA LEU A 57 -6.34 22.76 4.05
C LEU A 57 -7.59 22.69 4.95
N LYS A 58 -8.70 22.12 4.46
CA LYS A 58 -9.93 21.91 5.26
C LYS A 58 -9.85 20.67 6.15
N LYS A 59 -8.91 19.75 5.87
CA LYS A 59 -8.83 18.42 6.49
C LYS A 59 -7.59 18.23 7.37
N LEU A 60 -6.51 18.94 7.05
CA LEU A 60 -5.19 18.74 7.62
C LEU A 60 -4.64 20.03 8.24
N PRO A 61 -3.68 19.94 9.18
CA PRO A 61 -2.87 21.08 9.57
C PRO A 61 -2.20 21.73 8.35
N GLU A 62 -2.07 23.06 8.36
CA GLU A 62 -1.55 23.84 7.23
C GLU A 62 -0.20 23.31 6.72
N SER A 63 0.73 22.96 7.62
CA SER A 63 2.03 22.40 7.24
C SER A 63 1.95 21.04 6.52
N GLU A 64 0.95 20.22 6.83
CA GLU A 64 0.74 18.93 6.18
C GLU A 64 -0.01 19.10 4.84
N ALA A 65 -1.03 19.98 4.82
CA ALA A 65 -1.79 20.30 3.62
C ALA A 65 -0.89 20.86 2.50
N LEU A 66 0.11 21.68 2.86
CA LEU A 66 1.04 22.27 1.91
C LEU A 66 1.88 21.25 1.13
N ARG A 67 1.94 19.99 1.56
CA ARG A 67 2.59 18.92 0.78
C ARG A 67 1.84 18.59 -0.50
N PHE A 68 0.53 18.86 -0.56
CA PHE A 68 -0.32 18.58 -1.72
C PHE A 68 -0.34 19.73 -2.73
N LYS A 69 0.38 20.83 -2.48
CA LYS A 69 0.29 22.06 -3.28
C LYS A 69 0.73 21.89 -4.74
N ASP A 70 1.61 20.92 -5.01
CA ASP A 70 2.17 20.71 -6.34
C ASP A 70 1.40 19.64 -7.14
N VAL A 71 0.41 18.98 -6.53
CA VAL A 71 -0.40 17.94 -7.19
C VAL A 71 -1.34 18.56 -8.22
N GLU A 72 -1.29 18.05 -9.45
CA GLU A 72 -1.98 18.65 -10.60
C GLU A 72 -3.42 18.18 -10.76
N ASN A 73 -3.75 16.97 -10.29
CA ASN A 73 -5.07 16.38 -10.49
C ASN A 73 -5.99 16.54 -9.28
N PHE A 74 -7.20 17.02 -9.51
CA PHE A 74 -8.30 17.00 -8.53
C PHE A 74 -9.41 16.06 -9.03
N ASN A 75 -9.36 14.80 -8.57
CA ASN A 75 -10.31 13.75 -8.93
C ASN A 75 -10.65 12.91 -7.68
N GLU A 76 -11.45 11.84 -7.84
CA GLU A 76 -11.81 10.97 -6.71
C GLU A 76 -10.59 10.25 -6.11
N SER A 77 -9.54 10.00 -6.89
CA SER A 77 -8.31 9.36 -6.42
C SER A 77 -7.53 10.29 -5.49
N SER A 78 -7.22 11.51 -5.94
CA SER A 78 -6.45 12.49 -5.15
C SER A 78 -7.22 12.99 -3.93
N LYS A 79 -8.52 13.24 -4.08
CA LYS A 79 -9.41 13.58 -2.95
C LYS A 79 -9.50 12.44 -1.94
N GLY A 80 -9.71 11.21 -2.42
CA GLY A 80 -9.77 10.02 -1.57
C GLY A 80 -8.46 9.78 -0.82
N PHE A 81 -7.32 10.03 -1.46
CA PHE A 81 -6.02 9.96 -0.80
C PHE A 81 -5.88 10.96 0.35
N VAL A 82 -6.29 12.22 0.16
CA VAL A 82 -6.28 13.23 1.24
C VAL A 82 -7.18 12.79 2.41
N ASP A 83 -8.35 12.22 2.13
CA ASP A 83 -9.24 11.69 3.16
C ASP A 83 -8.59 10.52 3.93
N LEU A 84 -7.93 9.59 3.24
CA LEU A 84 -7.18 8.48 3.85
C LEU A 84 -6.03 8.99 4.71
N TYR A 85 -5.21 9.91 4.18
CA TYR A 85 -4.11 10.51 4.94
C TYR A 85 -4.63 11.23 6.19
N ALA A 86 -5.66 12.06 6.07
CA ALA A 86 -6.27 12.78 7.19
C ALA A 86 -6.91 11.86 8.23
N SER A 87 -7.34 10.66 7.84
CA SER A 87 -7.93 9.67 8.75
C SER A 87 -6.91 9.08 9.74
N LEU A 88 -5.61 9.10 9.38
CA LEU A 88 -4.57 8.57 10.26
C LEU A 88 -4.37 9.46 11.49
N PRO A 89 -4.07 8.87 12.67
CA PRO A 89 -3.59 9.62 13.83
C PRO A 89 -2.34 10.45 13.52
N GLN A 90 -2.18 11.60 14.18
CA GLN A 90 -1.07 12.54 13.90
C GLN A 90 0.32 11.90 14.10
N ASP A 91 0.48 11.04 15.11
CA ASP A 91 1.72 10.29 15.36
C ASP A 91 2.04 9.33 14.20
N LYS A 92 1.01 8.71 13.60
CA LYS A 92 1.16 7.87 12.41
C LYS A 92 1.51 8.70 11.17
N ARG A 93 0.86 9.84 10.95
CA ARG A 93 1.22 10.77 9.85
C ARG A 93 2.64 11.31 9.96
N SER A 94 3.15 11.42 11.19
CA SER A 94 4.52 11.84 11.49
C SER A 94 5.54 10.68 11.44
N SER A 95 5.09 9.45 11.22
CA SER A 95 5.98 8.28 11.17
C SER A 95 6.84 8.28 9.91
N LYS A 96 8.05 7.72 10.01
CA LYS A 96 8.97 7.61 8.88
C LYS A 96 8.34 6.86 7.69
N GLU A 97 7.69 5.74 7.97
CA GLU A 97 7.09 4.86 6.95
C GLU A 97 6.01 5.58 6.12
N VAL A 98 5.12 6.32 6.78
CA VAL A 98 4.06 7.08 6.10
C VAL A 98 4.66 8.22 5.28
N ASN A 99 5.66 8.92 5.83
CA ASN A 99 6.31 10.03 5.13
C ASN A 99 7.08 9.59 3.89
N GLU A 100 7.80 8.46 3.97
CA GLU A 100 8.52 7.90 2.81
C GLU A 100 7.57 7.48 1.69
N LEU A 101 6.42 6.87 2.02
CA LEU A 101 5.42 6.54 0.99
C LEU A 101 4.76 7.80 0.42
N LEU A 102 4.41 8.77 1.28
CA LEU A 102 3.79 10.01 0.85
C LEU A 102 4.72 10.79 -0.09
N ASP A 103 6.03 10.88 0.20
CA ASP A 103 7.01 11.52 -0.68
C ASP A 103 7.09 10.83 -2.05
N LYS A 104 6.96 9.50 -2.08
CA LYS A 104 6.94 8.74 -3.33
C LYS A 104 5.68 9.04 -4.15
N ILE A 105 4.51 9.03 -3.50
CA ILE A 105 3.21 9.28 -4.15
C ILE A 105 3.14 10.71 -4.70
N LEU A 106 3.73 11.68 -4.00
CA LEU A 106 3.72 13.07 -4.45
C LEU A 106 4.82 13.39 -5.48
N SER A 107 5.67 12.43 -5.84
CA SER A 107 6.90 12.72 -6.60
C SER A 107 6.69 13.08 -8.07
N ASP A 108 5.61 12.61 -8.67
CA ASP A 108 5.23 12.89 -10.06
C ASP A 108 4.07 13.89 -10.15
N ASN A 109 3.65 14.45 -9.01
CA ASN A 109 2.55 15.40 -8.86
C ASN A 109 1.18 14.87 -9.31
N VAL A 110 1.00 13.56 -9.47
CA VAL A 110 -0.28 12.97 -9.86
C VAL A 110 -0.63 11.85 -8.91
N ILE A 111 -1.77 11.95 -8.24
CA ILE A 111 -2.23 10.86 -7.37
C ILE A 111 -3.23 10.00 -8.14
N ASP A 112 -2.86 8.76 -8.42
CA ASP A 112 -3.71 7.80 -9.11
C ASP A 112 -4.44 6.81 -8.16
N ASP A 113 -5.27 5.94 -8.74
CA ASP A 113 -6.02 4.94 -7.97
C ASP A 113 -5.12 3.87 -7.35
N TYR A 114 -4.02 3.50 -8.01
CA TYR A 114 -3.08 2.51 -7.49
C TYR A 114 -2.38 3.04 -6.24
N GLU A 115 -1.92 4.29 -6.27
CA GLU A 115 -1.26 4.93 -5.12
C GLU A 115 -2.20 5.13 -3.93
N LYS A 116 -3.44 5.53 -4.22
CA LYS A 116 -4.50 5.60 -3.21
C LYS A 116 -4.75 4.24 -2.57
N ASN A 117 -4.92 3.19 -3.37
CA ASN A 117 -5.16 1.85 -2.87
C ASN A 117 -3.96 1.32 -2.10
N LEU A 118 -2.74 1.57 -2.57
CA LEU A 118 -1.49 1.22 -1.89
C LEU A 118 -1.41 1.86 -0.50
N PHE A 119 -1.79 3.13 -0.38
CA PHE A 119 -1.79 3.82 0.90
C PHE A 119 -2.89 3.31 1.84
N ASP A 120 -4.10 3.12 1.32
CA ASP A 120 -5.23 2.56 2.08
C ASP A 120 -4.86 1.19 2.67
N ASP A 121 -4.41 0.29 1.80
CA ASP A 121 -4.09 -1.10 2.16
C ASP A 121 -2.88 -1.18 3.10
N ARG A 122 -1.87 -0.31 2.93
CA ARG A 122 -0.72 -0.33 3.84
C ARG A 122 -1.02 0.23 5.23
N PHE A 123 -1.81 1.30 5.33
CA PHE A 123 -1.85 2.11 6.57
C PHE A 123 -3.23 2.29 7.20
N VAL A 124 -4.31 2.18 6.42
CA VAL A 124 -5.66 2.51 6.89
C VAL A 124 -6.50 1.25 7.05
N ASN A 125 -6.63 0.45 6.00
CA ASN A 125 -7.45 -0.76 5.97
C ASN A 125 -6.68 -1.93 5.32
N PRO A 126 -5.71 -2.55 6.03
CA PRO A 126 -4.93 -3.65 5.47
C PRO A 126 -5.75 -4.90 5.20
N THR A 127 -5.61 -5.42 3.99
CA THR A 127 -6.16 -6.70 3.53
C THR A 127 -5.03 -7.71 3.37
N LEU A 128 -5.33 -8.99 3.64
CA LEU A 128 -4.36 -10.06 3.41
C LEU A 128 -4.65 -10.70 2.06
N PRO A 129 -3.62 -10.97 1.25
CA PRO A 129 -3.82 -11.73 0.03
C PRO A 129 -4.37 -13.14 0.33
N THR A 130 -5.08 -13.71 -0.63
CA THR A 130 -5.62 -15.08 -0.56
C THR A 130 -4.85 -16.02 -1.47
N ILE A 131 -4.82 -17.29 -1.08
CA ILE A 131 -4.23 -18.38 -1.86
C ILE A 131 -5.35 -19.35 -2.22
N ASP A 132 -5.71 -19.39 -3.48
CA ASP A 132 -6.76 -20.23 -4.01
C ASP A 132 -6.17 -21.44 -4.76
N ASN A 133 -6.86 -22.58 -4.66
CA ASN A 133 -6.58 -23.78 -5.43
C ASN A 133 -5.13 -24.29 -5.33
N LEU A 134 -4.52 -24.19 -4.14
CA LEU A 134 -3.22 -24.83 -3.89
C LEU A 134 -3.34 -26.34 -4.06
N ASN A 135 -2.79 -26.84 -5.15
CA ASN A 135 -2.87 -28.24 -5.52
C ASN A 135 -1.55 -28.70 -6.16
N TRP A 136 -1.37 -30.02 -6.26
CA TRP A 136 -0.22 -30.61 -6.94
C TRP A 136 -0.65 -31.78 -7.81
N THR A 137 0.15 -32.04 -8.84
CA THR A 137 -0.03 -33.19 -9.74
C THR A 137 1.30 -33.89 -9.96
N PRO A 138 1.33 -35.23 -9.99
CA PRO A 138 2.56 -35.96 -10.28
C PRO A 138 2.97 -35.77 -11.75
N THR A 139 4.27 -35.68 -11.98
CA THR A 139 4.89 -35.55 -13.31
C THR A 139 5.93 -36.63 -13.60
N ARG A 140 6.41 -37.34 -12.57
CA ARG A 140 7.23 -38.55 -12.69
C ARG A 140 6.88 -39.53 -11.57
N GLU A 141 6.46 -40.73 -11.96
CA GLU A 141 6.08 -41.82 -11.06
C GLU A 141 6.79 -43.11 -11.45
N ASN A 142 7.19 -43.90 -10.46
CA ASN A 142 7.76 -45.23 -10.65
C ASN A 142 7.41 -46.14 -9.46
N LEU A 143 6.81 -47.31 -9.73
CA LEU A 143 6.38 -48.27 -8.70
C LEU A 143 5.55 -47.61 -7.58
N ASP A 144 4.51 -46.86 -7.96
CA ASP A 144 3.60 -46.12 -7.06
C ASP A 144 4.27 -45.05 -6.19
N LYS A 145 5.53 -44.69 -6.49
CA LYS A 145 6.25 -43.59 -5.84
C LYS A 145 6.34 -42.39 -6.77
N ILE A 146 6.10 -41.22 -6.20
CA ILE A 146 6.19 -39.93 -6.88
C ILE A 146 7.59 -39.36 -6.67
N TYR A 147 8.21 -38.95 -7.77
CA TYR A 147 9.56 -38.36 -7.77
C TYR A 147 9.54 -36.90 -8.22
N ASP A 148 8.61 -36.54 -9.11
CA ASP A 148 8.43 -35.16 -9.53
C ASP A 148 6.95 -34.78 -9.45
N ILE A 149 6.65 -33.57 -9.01
CA ILE A 149 5.30 -32.97 -9.03
C ILE A 149 5.34 -31.59 -9.66
N ASN A 150 4.19 -31.11 -10.10
CA ASN A 150 3.95 -29.71 -10.39
C ASN A 150 2.94 -29.16 -9.38
N VAL A 151 3.32 -28.12 -8.65
CA VAL A 151 2.47 -27.40 -7.70
C VAL A 151 1.89 -26.18 -8.37
N THR A 152 0.58 -25.96 -8.23
CA THR A 152 -0.12 -24.81 -8.80
C THR A 152 -0.99 -24.14 -7.76
N PHE A 153 -1.08 -22.81 -7.80
CA PHE A 153 -2.03 -22.04 -7.02
C PHE A 153 -2.27 -20.67 -7.67
N VAL A 154 -3.28 -19.95 -7.18
CA VAL A 154 -3.58 -18.58 -7.58
C VAL A 154 -3.48 -17.71 -6.33
N ALA A 155 -2.71 -16.62 -6.40
CA ALA A 155 -2.68 -15.59 -5.38
C ALA A 155 -3.60 -14.45 -5.80
N LYS A 156 -4.40 -13.92 -4.87
CA LYS A 156 -5.30 -12.79 -5.14
C LYS A 156 -5.23 -11.74 -4.04
N ASP A 157 -5.43 -10.50 -4.42
CA ASP A 157 -5.70 -9.39 -3.52
C ASP A 157 -6.79 -8.49 -4.13
N ASP A 158 -7.48 -7.70 -3.31
CA ASP A 158 -8.59 -6.84 -3.75
C ASP A 158 -8.18 -5.38 -3.98
N LYS A 159 -7.02 -4.95 -3.46
CA LYS A 159 -6.58 -3.55 -3.49
C LYS A 159 -5.26 -3.37 -4.20
N THR A 160 -4.29 -4.22 -3.90
CA THR A 160 -2.91 -4.03 -4.34
C THR A 160 -2.34 -5.26 -5.05
N PRO A 161 -1.60 -5.08 -6.16
CA PRO A 161 -1.03 -6.20 -6.89
C PRO A 161 -0.16 -7.10 -6.02
N ILE A 162 -0.15 -8.40 -6.34
CA ILE A 162 0.79 -9.33 -5.73
C ILE A 162 2.20 -8.89 -6.11
N SER A 163 3.13 -8.90 -5.16
CA SER A 163 4.50 -8.41 -5.35
C SER A 163 5.57 -9.48 -5.07
N TYR A 164 5.21 -10.54 -4.36
CA TYR A 164 6.12 -11.62 -4.01
C TYR A 164 5.36 -12.94 -3.77
N ALA A 165 6.00 -14.05 -4.11
CA ALA A 165 5.52 -15.38 -3.75
C ALA A 165 6.69 -16.34 -3.52
N GLU A 166 6.53 -17.24 -2.55
CA GLU A 166 7.48 -18.29 -2.21
C GLU A 166 6.74 -19.61 -1.95
N LEU A 167 7.32 -20.71 -2.42
CA LEU A 167 6.89 -22.06 -2.06
C LEU A 167 7.91 -22.69 -1.12
N ARG A 168 7.47 -23.12 0.06
CA ARG A 168 8.24 -23.97 0.97
C ARG A 168 7.78 -25.41 0.83
N PHE A 169 8.70 -26.27 0.45
CA PHE A 169 8.51 -27.70 0.35
C PHE A 169 9.24 -28.37 1.52
N VAL A 170 8.50 -28.70 2.57
CA VAL A 170 9.07 -29.11 3.86
C VAL A 170 8.85 -30.61 4.06
N PRO A 171 9.91 -31.41 4.20
CA PRO A 171 9.76 -32.82 4.55
C PRO A 171 9.14 -32.98 5.94
N VAL A 172 8.16 -33.89 6.07
CA VAL A 172 7.55 -34.23 7.36
C VAL A 172 8.38 -35.28 8.09
N GLU A 173 8.64 -35.06 9.37
CA GLU A 173 9.32 -36.02 10.23
C GLU A 173 8.32 -36.78 11.13
N TYR A 174 8.50 -38.09 11.26
CA TYR A 174 7.64 -39.02 11.97
C TYR A 174 8.29 -39.49 13.29
N THR A 175 8.71 -38.57 14.15
CA THR A 175 9.39 -38.92 15.42
C THR A 175 8.57 -39.85 16.31
N TYR A 176 7.23 -39.78 16.21
CA TYR A 176 6.31 -40.67 16.91
C TYR A 176 6.53 -42.16 16.57
N MET A 177 7.12 -42.50 15.42
CA MET A 177 7.47 -43.89 15.09
C MET A 177 8.52 -44.44 16.07
N ILE A 178 9.46 -43.59 16.50
CA ILE A 178 10.46 -43.91 17.51
C ILE A 178 9.82 -43.91 18.90
N GLU A 179 9.14 -42.81 19.24
CA GLU A 179 8.64 -42.56 20.60
C GLU A 179 7.48 -43.48 21.01
N LYS A 180 6.59 -43.83 20.08
CA LYS A 180 5.35 -44.56 20.37
C LYS A 180 5.33 -45.98 19.81
N TYR A 181 5.92 -46.19 18.65
CA TYR A 181 5.89 -47.49 17.95
C TYR A 181 7.17 -48.31 18.10
N GLY A 182 8.15 -47.81 18.87
CA GLY A 182 9.36 -48.56 19.21
C GLY A 182 10.34 -48.73 18.05
N MET A 183 10.26 -47.90 17.01
CA MET A 183 11.27 -47.87 15.95
C MET A 183 12.62 -47.48 16.56
N ARG A 184 13.67 -48.24 16.22
CA ARG A 184 15.03 -47.88 16.63
C ARG A 184 15.49 -46.63 15.87
N PRO A 185 16.08 -45.62 16.52
CA PRO A 185 16.53 -44.40 15.85
C PRO A 185 17.44 -44.65 14.63
N GLU A 186 18.29 -45.68 14.68
CA GLU A 186 19.19 -46.07 13.58
C GLU A 186 18.49 -46.66 12.35
N ASP A 187 17.24 -47.11 12.49
CA ASP A 187 16.44 -47.64 11.38
C ASP A 187 15.60 -46.56 10.70
N TYR A 188 15.32 -45.46 11.41
CA TYR A 188 14.52 -44.35 10.89
C TYR A 188 14.97 -43.83 9.51
N PRO A 189 16.25 -43.44 9.29
CA PRO A 189 16.69 -42.94 7.98
C PRO A 189 16.72 -44.01 6.89
N LYS A 190 16.59 -45.30 7.22
CA LYS A 190 16.49 -46.39 6.23
C LYS A 190 15.07 -46.51 5.68
N VAL A 191 14.07 -46.24 6.53
CA VAL A 191 12.64 -46.30 6.19
C VAL A 191 12.17 -44.96 5.61
N PHE A 192 12.63 -43.85 6.19
CA PHE A 192 12.32 -42.48 5.79
C PHE A 192 13.61 -41.76 5.42
N PRO A 193 14.16 -41.97 4.20
CA PRO A 193 15.42 -41.35 3.81
C PRO A 193 15.35 -39.83 3.98
N PRO A 194 16.43 -39.20 4.51
CA PRO A 194 16.42 -37.78 4.79
C PRO A 194 16.30 -36.96 3.51
N ASP A 195 15.53 -35.87 3.59
CA ASP A 195 15.47 -34.83 2.56
C ASP A 195 15.58 -33.46 3.22
N LYS A 196 15.82 -32.42 2.40
CA LYS A 196 15.96 -31.04 2.87
C LYS A 196 14.73 -30.23 2.50
N GLU A 197 14.42 -29.26 3.35
CA GLU A 197 13.49 -28.19 3.02
C GLU A 197 13.98 -27.43 1.79
N ARG A 198 13.04 -27.09 0.90
CA ARG A 198 13.31 -26.32 -0.32
C ARG A 198 12.44 -25.08 -0.32
N ASN A 199 13.08 -23.92 -0.29
CA ASN A 199 12.42 -22.62 -0.35
C ASN A 199 12.66 -22.03 -1.73
N ILE A 200 11.58 -21.86 -2.49
CA ILE A 200 11.61 -21.53 -3.90
C ILE A 200 10.91 -20.19 -4.08
N ILE A 201 11.68 -19.16 -4.41
CA ILE A 201 11.12 -17.86 -4.81
C ILE A 201 10.48 -18.05 -6.18
N LEU A 202 9.24 -17.60 -6.30
CA LEU A 202 8.43 -17.82 -7.49
C LEU A 202 8.38 -16.59 -8.38
N THR A 203 8.06 -16.84 -9.64
CA THR A 203 7.65 -15.81 -10.60
C THR A 203 6.28 -16.22 -11.13
N PRO A 204 5.35 -15.27 -11.35
CA PRO A 204 4.07 -15.58 -11.96
C PRO A 204 4.23 -16.20 -13.34
N VAL A 205 3.18 -16.90 -13.80
CA VAL A 205 3.20 -17.64 -15.07
C VAL A 205 3.46 -16.75 -16.28
N ASP A 206 3.06 -15.49 -16.24
CA ASP A 206 3.33 -14.48 -17.27
C ASP A 206 4.68 -13.75 -17.12
N GLY A 207 5.41 -14.06 -16.03
CA GLY A 207 6.73 -13.52 -15.74
C GLY A 207 6.75 -12.19 -14.98
N LYS A 208 5.61 -11.64 -14.56
CA LYS A 208 5.53 -10.31 -13.95
C LYS A 208 4.61 -10.29 -12.74
N PHE A 209 4.95 -9.44 -11.77
CA PHE A 209 4.10 -9.12 -10.63
C PHE A 209 3.42 -7.79 -10.93
N ASP A 210 2.31 -7.81 -11.66
CA ASP A 210 1.62 -6.60 -12.12
C ASP A 210 0.08 -6.66 -11.98
N SER A 211 -0.44 -7.75 -11.42
CA SER A 211 -1.87 -8.01 -11.29
C SER A 211 -2.33 -8.23 -9.85
N LEU A 212 -3.60 -7.93 -9.61
CA LEU A 212 -4.33 -8.32 -8.39
C LEU A 212 -4.52 -9.83 -8.28
N GLU A 213 -4.48 -10.55 -9.40
CA GLU A 213 -4.56 -12.01 -9.45
C GLU A 213 -3.34 -12.54 -10.21
N GLU A 214 -2.50 -13.32 -9.52
CA GLU A 214 -1.32 -13.95 -10.08
C GLU A 214 -1.41 -15.48 -10.02
N ARG A 215 -0.93 -16.15 -11.07
CA ARG A 215 -0.93 -17.61 -11.16
C ARG A 215 0.48 -18.16 -11.04
N PHE A 216 0.63 -19.26 -10.32
CA PHE A 216 1.92 -19.92 -10.11
C PHE A 216 1.86 -21.39 -10.53
N SER A 217 2.94 -21.85 -11.16
CA SER A 217 3.16 -23.25 -11.52
C SER A 217 4.63 -23.59 -11.30
N VAL A 218 4.90 -24.51 -10.38
CA VAL A 218 6.25 -24.76 -9.86
C VAL A 218 6.57 -26.25 -9.97
N PRO A 219 7.53 -26.66 -10.83
CA PRO A 219 7.99 -28.03 -10.88
C PRO A 219 8.92 -28.33 -9.69
N ILE A 220 8.60 -29.37 -8.92
CA ILE A 220 9.44 -29.91 -7.86
C ILE A 220 9.95 -31.27 -8.32
N LYS A 221 11.27 -31.41 -8.46
CA LYS A 221 11.92 -32.61 -8.98
C LYS A 221 12.74 -33.32 -7.92
N ASP A 222 13.01 -34.60 -8.14
CA ASP A 222 13.90 -35.41 -7.30
C ASP A 222 13.44 -35.45 -5.83
N ILE A 223 12.14 -35.66 -5.65
CA ILE A 223 11.50 -35.92 -4.36
C ILE A 223 11.94 -37.29 -3.85
N VAL A 224 12.24 -37.37 -2.56
CA VAL A 224 12.55 -38.65 -1.92
C VAL A 224 11.25 -39.42 -1.73
N GLY A 225 11.01 -40.39 -2.62
CA GLY A 225 9.81 -41.23 -2.57
C GLY A 225 9.68 -42.00 -1.25
N GLY A 226 8.47 -42.05 -0.70
CA GLY A 226 8.16 -42.71 0.59
C GLY A 226 8.17 -41.76 1.80
N ARG A 227 8.16 -40.45 1.58
CA ARG A 227 8.06 -39.40 2.60
C ARG A 227 6.89 -38.47 2.27
N GLU A 228 6.18 -37.97 3.27
CA GLU A 228 5.21 -36.89 3.07
C GLU A 228 5.90 -35.54 3.17
N TYR A 229 5.32 -34.57 2.48
CA TYR A 229 5.80 -33.21 2.44
C TYR A 229 4.66 -32.26 2.73
N LYS A 230 4.97 -31.22 3.50
CA LYS A 230 4.10 -30.06 3.65
C LYS A 230 4.46 -29.06 2.55
N ILE A 231 3.46 -28.72 1.73
CA ILE A 231 3.56 -27.66 0.73
C ILE A 231 2.96 -26.40 1.36
N VAL A 232 3.77 -25.35 1.51
CA VAL A 232 3.33 -24.06 2.02
C VAL A 232 3.61 -23.01 0.96
N ALA A 233 2.57 -22.30 0.53
CA ALA A 233 2.72 -21.12 -0.29
C ALA A 233 2.64 -19.89 0.63
N LEU A 234 3.54 -18.94 0.41
CA LEU A 234 3.57 -17.63 1.06
C LEU A 234 3.45 -16.57 -0.04
N VAL A 235 2.55 -15.62 0.15
CA VAL A 235 2.31 -14.56 -0.84
C VAL A 235 2.25 -13.21 -0.17
N ARG A 236 2.76 -12.19 -0.85
CA ARG A 236 2.74 -10.80 -0.36
C ARG A 236 2.29 -9.86 -1.47
N ASP A 237 1.46 -8.90 -1.12
CA ASP A 237 1.04 -7.83 -2.00
C ASP A 237 2.07 -6.66 -2.04
N SER A 238 1.81 -5.64 -2.84
CA SER A 238 2.68 -4.45 -2.92
C SER A 238 2.57 -3.52 -1.70
N ALA A 239 1.47 -3.60 -0.93
CA ALA A 239 1.32 -2.94 0.37
C ALA A 239 2.19 -3.61 1.45
N GLY A 240 2.68 -4.82 1.22
CA GLY A 240 3.54 -5.56 2.12
C GLY A 240 2.79 -6.52 3.05
N ASN A 241 1.48 -6.73 2.84
CA ASN A 241 0.69 -7.66 3.61
C ASN A 241 0.96 -9.10 3.14
N GLU A 242 1.13 -10.03 4.08
CA GLU A 242 1.60 -11.40 3.78
C GLU A 242 0.65 -12.47 4.33
N LYS A 243 0.46 -13.54 3.55
CA LYS A 243 -0.35 -14.72 3.89
C LYS A 243 0.46 -16.01 3.92
#